data_AF-A0A7J9I1Z4-F1
#
_entry.id   AF-A0A7J9I1Z4-F1
#
_cell.length_a   1.000
_cell.length_b   1.000
_cell.length_c   1.000
_cell.angle_alpha   90.00
_cell.angle_beta   90.00
_cell.angle_gamma   90.00
#
_symmetry.space_group_name_H-M   'P 1'
#
loop_
_entity.id
_entity.type
_entity.pdbx_description
1 polymer ?
#
loop_
_entity_poly.entity_id
_entity_poly.type
_entity_poly.pdbx_seq_one_letter_code
_entity_poly.pdbx_strand_id
1 'polypeptide(L)'
;MLFGASDSYSADEKMQITVAFTRFGKNLVQRMPRVRFGFVHVVNNDYRHWIMSAIGGSSHPTIISHGNRFRAPRNIAAKEVCKREYATEQEWKNWDWRSEGDLMLNGAIFTQSGDPKAAKKFGGYRMIAYKPAHMVPLLVRWSGTLECRPNKPC
;
A
#
# COMPACT_ATOMS: atom_id res chain seq x y z
N MET A 1 -3.72 6.97 7.04
CA MET A 1 -4.80 6.78 6.06
C MET A 1 -5.54 5.49 6.37
N LEU A 2 -6.85 5.55 6.63
CA LEU A 2 -7.68 4.39 7.01
C LEU A 2 -8.83 4.24 6.01
N PHE A 3 -8.99 3.04 5.46
CA PHE A 3 -10.10 2.66 4.61
C PHE A 3 -10.89 1.55 5.32
N GLY A 4 -12.18 1.77 5.54
CA GLY A 4 -13.02 0.92 6.38
C GLY A 4 -12.87 1.24 7.87
N ALA A 5 -13.90 1.86 8.46
CA ALA A 5 -13.84 2.40 9.81
C ALA A 5 -14.03 1.34 10.90
N SER A 6 -14.93 0.38 10.66
CA SER A 6 -15.32 -0.66 11.62
C SER A 6 -14.94 -2.05 11.12
N ASP A 7 -14.59 -2.95 12.05
CA ASP A 7 -14.41 -4.38 11.77
C ASP A 7 -15.75 -5.14 11.67
N SER A 8 -16.89 -4.47 11.92
CA SER A 8 -18.24 -5.07 11.83
C SER A 8 -19.06 -4.59 10.63
N TYR A 9 -18.55 -3.66 9.83
CA TYR A 9 -19.31 -3.06 8.72
C TYR A 9 -18.95 -3.72 7.38
N SER A 10 -19.47 -4.92 7.15
CA SER A 10 -19.17 -5.74 5.96
C SER A 10 -19.61 -5.12 4.63
N ALA A 11 -20.44 -4.06 4.63
CA ALA A 11 -20.76 -3.35 3.41
C ALA A 11 -19.52 -2.72 2.73
N ASP A 12 -18.43 -2.49 3.48
CA ASP A 12 -17.15 -2.03 2.95
C ASP A 12 -16.43 -3.08 2.07
N GLU A 13 -16.91 -4.33 1.96
CA GLU A 13 -16.40 -5.30 0.98
C GLU A 13 -16.51 -4.79 -0.46
N LYS A 14 -17.47 -3.91 -0.74
CA LYS A 14 -17.66 -3.29 -2.06
C LYS A 14 -16.69 -2.15 -2.34
N MET A 15 -15.98 -1.67 -1.32
CA MET A 15 -15.03 -0.57 -1.43
C MET A 15 -13.88 -0.98 -2.38
N GLN A 16 -13.56 -0.09 -3.31
CA GLN A 16 -12.46 -0.24 -4.25
C GLN A 16 -11.66 1.06 -4.26
N ILE A 17 -10.40 1.00 -3.85
CA ILE A 17 -9.51 2.17 -3.77
C ILE A 17 -8.25 1.91 -4.58
N THR A 18 -7.78 2.95 -5.27
CA THR A 18 -6.42 2.99 -5.82
C THR A 18 -5.62 4.07 -5.09
N VAL A 19 -4.49 3.69 -4.51
CA VAL A 19 -3.48 4.61 -3.97
C VAL A 19 -2.32 4.64 -4.95
N ALA A 20 -2.12 5.75 -5.65
CA ALA A 20 -1.13 5.85 -6.70
C ALA A 20 -0.26 7.09 -6.57
N PHE A 21 0.98 6.99 -7.05
CA PHE A 21 1.91 8.12 -7.26
C PHE A 21 2.07 9.03 -6.04
N THR A 22 2.00 8.45 -4.84
CA THR A 22 2.09 9.17 -3.56
C THR A 22 3.47 9.02 -2.95
N ARG A 23 4.01 10.10 -2.40
CA ARG A 23 5.21 10.08 -1.56
C ARG A 23 4.83 10.03 -0.09
N PHE A 24 4.95 8.86 0.51
CA PHE A 24 4.85 8.69 1.96
C PHE A 24 6.18 9.08 2.62
N GLY A 25 6.15 10.23 3.29
CA GLY A 25 7.32 10.88 3.87
C GLY A 25 7.82 10.27 5.18
N LYS A 26 8.79 10.95 5.77
CA LYS A 26 9.36 10.59 7.07
C LYS A 26 8.34 10.81 8.19
N ASN A 27 8.58 10.18 9.34
CA ASN A 27 7.80 10.31 10.57
C ASN A 27 6.36 9.77 10.48
N LEU A 28 6.03 9.03 9.41
CA LEU A 28 4.77 8.30 9.33
C LEU A 28 4.88 7.02 10.15
N VAL A 29 4.02 6.90 11.15
CA VAL A 29 4.07 5.75 12.06
C VAL A 29 3.60 4.48 11.37
N GLN A 30 2.42 4.55 10.73
CA GLN A 30 1.70 3.41 10.15
C GLN A 30 0.54 3.88 9.25
N ARG A 31 -0.17 2.91 8.65
CA ARG A 31 -1.44 3.08 7.93
C ARG A 31 -1.31 3.84 6.61
N MET A 32 -0.50 3.31 5.70
CA MET A 32 -0.26 3.83 4.35
C MET A 32 -0.58 2.79 3.26
N PRO A 33 -1.83 2.30 3.11
CA PRO A 33 -2.99 2.49 3.97
C PRO A 33 -3.08 1.46 5.11
N ARG A 34 -4.07 1.64 6.00
CA ARG A 34 -4.70 0.54 6.73
C ARG A 34 -6.08 0.27 6.14
N VAL A 35 -6.40 -0.98 5.87
CA VAL A 35 -7.61 -1.38 5.12
C VAL A 35 -8.44 -2.39 5.91
N ARG A 36 -9.75 -2.35 5.75
CA ARG A 36 -10.69 -3.41 6.12
C ARG A 36 -11.58 -3.79 4.96
N PHE A 37 -11.89 -5.08 4.85
CA PHE A 37 -12.81 -5.68 3.87
C PHE A 37 -12.43 -5.50 2.40
N GLY A 38 -12.62 -4.30 1.85
CA GLY A 38 -12.61 -4.06 0.41
C GLY A 38 -11.26 -4.29 -0.29
N PHE A 39 -11.25 -3.90 -1.56
CA PHE A 39 -10.11 -4.02 -2.45
C PHE A 39 -9.28 -2.72 -2.47
N VAL A 40 -7.96 -2.86 -2.33
CA VAL A 40 -7.04 -1.73 -2.49
C VAL A 40 -5.89 -2.11 -3.41
N HIS A 41 -5.73 -1.31 -4.46
CA HIS A 41 -4.56 -1.32 -5.33
C HIS A 41 -3.59 -0.22 -4.90
N VAL A 42 -2.38 -0.59 -4.47
CA VAL A 42 -1.32 0.37 -4.16
C VAL A 42 -0.27 0.29 -5.26
N VAL A 43 -0.08 1.38 -6.01
CA VAL A 43 0.73 1.37 -7.23
C VAL A 43 1.71 2.54 -7.36
N ASN A 44 2.97 2.24 -7.65
CA ASN A 44 4.03 3.22 -7.88
C ASN A 44 4.15 4.36 -6.84
N ASN A 45 3.94 4.03 -5.56
CA ASN A 45 4.15 4.95 -4.43
C ASN A 45 5.57 4.83 -3.87
N ASP A 46 6.07 5.91 -3.26
CA ASP A 46 7.37 5.95 -2.56
C ASP A 46 7.16 5.92 -1.05
N TYR A 47 7.55 4.82 -0.41
CA TYR A 47 7.45 4.61 1.03
C TYR A 47 8.82 4.78 1.68
N ARG A 48 8.94 5.74 2.60
CA ARG A 48 10.22 6.06 3.23
C ARG A 48 10.13 6.06 4.75
N HIS A 49 10.96 5.23 5.38
CA HIS A 49 11.29 5.33 6.80
C HIS A 49 10.05 5.38 7.72
N TRP A 50 9.12 4.44 7.53
CA TRP A 50 8.03 4.23 8.48
C TRP A 50 8.58 3.85 9.87
N ILE A 51 7.79 4.08 10.92
CA ILE A 51 8.23 3.79 12.30
C ILE A 51 7.81 2.39 12.74
N MET A 52 6.61 1.95 12.36
CA MET A 52 6.06 0.65 12.75
C MET A 52 5.79 -0.26 11.55
N SER A 53 4.97 0.18 10.60
CA SER A 53 4.66 -0.55 9.36
C SER A 53 4.26 0.42 8.25
N ALA A 54 4.25 -0.03 7.01
CA ALA A 54 3.75 0.78 5.89
C ALA A 54 2.28 0.47 5.63
N ILE A 55 2.00 -0.76 5.20
CA ILE A 55 0.68 -1.22 4.77
C ILE A 55 0.11 -2.12 5.88
N GLY A 56 -1.16 -1.96 6.21
CA GLY A 56 -1.79 -2.83 7.18
C GLY A 56 -3.26 -3.10 6.92
N GLY A 57 -3.85 -3.97 7.72
CA GLY A 57 -5.26 -4.28 7.60
C GLY A 57 -5.76 -5.30 8.62
N SER A 58 -7.08 -5.37 8.72
CA SER A 58 -7.85 -6.33 9.52
C SER A 58 -9.14 -6.65 8.77
N SER A 59 -9.85 -7.72 9.12
CA SER A 59 -11.11 -8.08 8.45
C SER A 59 -10.92 -8.33 6.94
N HIS A 60 -9.98 -9.22 6.60
CA HIS A 60 -9.77 -9.82 5.27
C HIS A 60 -9.73 -8.89 4.03
N PRO A 61 -9.00 -7.75 4.05
CA PRO A 61 -8.89 -6.90 2.87
C PRO A 61 -8.07 -7.58 1.77
N THR A 62 -8.41 -7.28 0.52
CA THR A 62 -7.56 -7.62 -0.63
C THR A 62 -6.64 -6.45 -0.92
N ILE A 63 -5.32 -6.68 -0.88
CA ILE A 63 -4.31 -5.66 -1.14
C ILE A 63 -3.36 -6.13 -2.23
N ILE A 64 -3.38 -5.43 -3.37
CA ILE A 64 -2.45 -5.69 -4.47
C ILE A 64 -1.46 -4.53 -4.54
N SER A 65 -0.18 -4.84 -4.31
CA SER A 65 0.94 -3.92 -4.34
C SER A 65 1.74 -4.11 -5.62
N HIS A 66 1.84 -3.03 -6.40
CA HIS A 66 2.50 -3.07 -7.71
C HIS A 66 3.49 -1.92 -7.93
N GLY A 67 4.73 -2.26 -8.26
CA GLY A 67 5.75 -1.28 -8.67
C GLY A 67 6.07 -0.18 -7.65
N ASN A 68 5.73 -0.35 -6.38
CA ASN A 68 6.04 0.58 -5.30
C ASN A 68 7.51 0.47 -4.90
N ARG A 69 8.00 1.52 -4.24
CA ARG A 69 9.35 1.57 -3.70
C ARG A 69 9.30 1.65 -2.18
N PHE A 70 9.79 0.62 -1.50
CA PHE A 70 9.80 0.53 -0.05
C PHE A 70 11.22 0.67 0.49
N ARG A 71 11.50 1.79 1.15
CA ARG A 71 12.76 1.99 1.88
C ARG A 71 12.52 1.90 3.37
N ALA A 72 12.84 0.75 3.93
CA ALA A 72 12.71 0.49 5.36
C ALA A 72 13.54 1.47 6.21
N PRO A 73 13.13 1.76 7.46
CA PRO A 73 13.95 2.48 8.43
C PRO A 73 15.22 1.71 8.79
N ARG A 74 16.14 2.36 9.52
CA ARG A 74 17.34 1.67 10.09
C ARG A 74 16.98 0.68 11.19
N ASN A 75 15.87 0.89 11.90
CA ASN A 75 15.37 -0.02 12.92
C ASN A 75 15.14 -1.42 12.34
N ILE A 76 15.80 -2.42 12.90
CA ILE A 76 15.70 -3.83 12.49
C ILE A 76 14.34 -4.44 12.80
N ALA A 77 13.62 -3.92 13.79
CA ALA A 77 12.29 -4.38 14.16
C ALA A 77 11.19 -3.86 13.21
N ALA A 78 11.52 -2.95 12.28
CA ALA A 78 10.57 -2.30 11.39
C ALA A 78 10.91 -2.54 9.91
N LYS A 79 11.37 -3.75 9.58
CA LYS A 79 11.68 -4.16 8.20
C LYS A 79 10.47 -4.66 7.43
N GLU A 80 9.51 -5.25 8.12
CA GLU A 80 8.27 -5.71 7.52
C GLU A 80 7.42 -4.51 7.06
N VAL A 81 7.04 -4.53 5.79
CA VAL A 81 6.16 -3.54 5.15
C VAL A 81 4.73 -3.73 5.66
N CYS A 82 4.33 -4.98 5.85
CA CYS A 82 2.97 -5.40 6.15
C CYS A 82 2.69 -5.52 7.66
N LYS A 83 1.49 -5.15 8.09
CA LYS A 83 0.99 -5.45 9.44
C LYS A 83 -0.44 -5.95 9.40
N ARG A 84 -0.63 -7.22 9.74
CA ARG A 84 -1.95 -7.83 9.91
C ARG A 84 -2.40 -7.63 11.34
N GLU A 85 -3.47 -6.89 11.53
CA GLU A 85 -4.00 -6.51 12.83
C GLU A 85 -5.15 -7.44 13.20
N TYR A 86 -5.24 -7.83 14.47
CA TYR A 86 -6.37 -8.57 15.05
C TYR A 86 -6.67 -9.92 14.38
N ALA A 87 -5.68 -10.54 13.75
CA ALA A 87 -5.83 -11.84 13.10
C ALA A 87 -4.62 -12.73 13.39
N THR A 88 -4.89 -14.02 13.58
CA THR A 88 -3.85 -15.04 13.69
C THR A 88 -3.22 -15.33 12.33
N GLU A 89 -2.02 -15.91 12.31
CA GLU A 89 -1.39 -16.32 11.05
C GLU A 89 -2.23 -17.33 10.25
N GLN A 90 -2.91 -18.25 10.94
CA GLN A 90 -3.82 -19.21 10.34
C GLN A 90 -4.99 -18.53 9.61
N GLU A 91 -5.40 -17.36 10.08
CA GLU A 91 -6.47 -16.56 9.49
C GLU A 91 -5.94 -15.69 8.34
N TRP A 92 -4.96 -14.82 8.62
CA TRP A 92 -4.52 -13.83 7.63
C TRP A 92 -3.75 -14.42 6.47
N LYS A 93 -3.19 -15.64 6.59
CA LYS A 93 -2.55 -16.32 5.46
C LYS A 93 -3.49 -16.55 4.28
N ASN A 94 -4.81 -16.51 4.52
CA ASN A 94 -5.83 -16.65 3.49
C ASN A 94 -6.24 -15.31 2.87
N TRP A 95 -5.75 -14.18 3.36
CA TRP A 95 -6.05 -12.86 2.81
C TRP A 95 -5.14 -12.57 1.61
N ASP A 96 -5.73 -12.05 0.54
CA ASP A 96 -5.04 -11.80 -0.73
C ASP A 96 -4.15 -10.55 -0.66
N TRP A 97 -2.92 -10.72 -0.18
CA TRP A 97 -1.91 -9.64 -0.09
C TRP A 97 -0.74 -9.98 -1.00
N ARG A 98 -0.66 -9.29 -2.13
CA ARG A 98 0.30 -9.58 -3.21
C ARG A 98 1.24 -8.41 -3.45
N SER A 99 2.48 -8.72 -3.81
CA SER A 99 3.52 -7.77 -4.18
C SER A 99 4.16 -8.22 -5.49
N GLU A 100 4.08 -7.39 -6.53
CA GLU A 100 4.70 -7.67 -7.83
C GLU A 100 5.40 -6.41 -8.37
N GLY A 101 6.65 -6.57 -8.82
CA GLY A 101 7.45 -5.44 -9.35
C GLY A 101 7.88 -4.39 -8.32
N ASP A 102 7.58 -4.59 -7.03
CA ASP A 102 7.99 -3.70 -5.95
C ASP A 102 9.50 -3.75 -5.70
N LEU A 103 10.09 -2.62 -5.32
CA LEU A 103 11.50 -2.50 -4.96
C LEU A 103 11.67 -2.40 -3.45
N MET A 104 12.27 -3.42 -2.86
CA MET A 104 12.61 -3.48 -1.44
C MET A 104 14.02 -2.96 -1.19
N LEU A 105 14.14 -1.91 -0.38
CA LEU A 105 15.40 -1.25 -0.06
C LEU A 105 15.65 -1.26 1.44
N ASN A 106 16.93 -1.30 1.81
CA ASN A 106 17.38 -1.29 3.20
C ASN A 106 16.79 -2.45 4.03
N GLY A 107 16.67 -3.63 3.40
CA GLY A 107 16.14 -4.84 4.03
C GLY A 107 14.63 -4.83 4.27
N ALA A 108 13.86 -4.02 3.53
CA ALA A 108 12.40 -4.10 3.56
C ALA A 108 11.93 -5.50 3.13
N ILE A 109 10.87 -6.00 3.76
CA ILE A 109 10.27 -7.31 3.46
C ILE A 109 8.77 -7.12 3.29
N PHE A 110 8.21 -7.73 2.24
CA PHE A 110 6.77 -7.84 2.05
C PHE A 110 6.40 -9.31 2.12
N THR A 111 5.87 -9.73 3.26
CA THR A 111 5.33 -11.07 3.42
C THR A 111 4.01 -11.16 2.65
N GLN A 112 3.93 -11.99 1.63
CA GLN A 112 2.69 -12.18 0.83
C GLN A 112 1.78 -13.26 1.44
N SER A 113 0.50 -13.25 1.07
CA SER A 113 -0.50 -14.26 1.49
C SER A 113 -1.61 -14.42 0.45
N GLY A 114 -2.49 -15.39 0.69
CA GLY A 114 -3.66 -15.66 -0.16
C GLY A 114 -3.32 -16.28 -1.51
N ASP A 115 -4.22 -16.10 -2.46
CA ASP A 115 -4.12 -16.65 -3.81
C ASP A 115 -2.98 -15.97 -4.59
N PRO A 116 -1.97 -16.72 -5.08
CA PRO A 116 -0.92 -16.19 -5.95
C PRO A 116 -1.45 -15.53 -7.23
N LYS A 117 -2.67 -15.86 -7.66
CA LYS A 117 -3.33 -15.30 -8.85
C LYS A 117 -4.26 -14.12 -8.53
N ALA A 118 -4.37 -13.69 -7.27
CA ALA A 118 -5.27 -12.60 -6.88
C ALA A 118 -5.05 -11.33 -7.72
N ALA A 119 -3.81 -10.93 -7.97
CA ALA A 119 -3.49 -9.77 -8.80
C ALA A 119 -4.11 -9.87 -10.21
N LYS A 120 -4.18 -11.07 -10.81
CA LYS A 120 -4.83 -11.29 -12.12
C LYS A 120 -6.35 -11.36 -12.00
N LYS A 121 -6.87 -11.97 -10.93
CA LYS A 121 -8.30 -12.11 -10.67
C LYS A 121 -8.98 -10.75 -10.49
N PHE A 122 -8.32 -9.84 -9.78
CA PHE A 122 -8.81 -8.48 -9.54
C PHE A 122 -8.30 -7.47 -10.59
N GLY A 123 -7.20 -7.77 -11.28
CA GLY A 123 -6.46 -6.86 -12.19
C GLY A 123 -6.90 -6.81 -13.63
N GLY A 124 -8.21 -6.86 -13.88
CA GLY A 124 -8.75 -6.49 -15.19
C GLY A 124 -8.60 -4.98 -15.47
N TYR A 125 -9.57 -4.41 -16.21
CA TYR A 125 -9.62 -2.99 -16.57
C TYR A 125 -9.67 -1.99 -15.39
N ARG A 126 -9.70 -2.48 -14.15
CA ARG A 126 -9.85 -1.68 -12.92
C ARG A 126 -8.52 -1.28 -12.27
N MET A 127 -7.41 -1.84 -12.73
CA MET A 127 -6.08 -1.55 -12.18
C MET A 127 -5.22 -0.73 -13.16
N ILE A 128 -4.46 0.20 -12.62
CA ILE A 128 -3.45 0.96 -13.36
C ILE A 128 -2.26 0.05 -13.67
N ALA A 129 -1.79 0.02 -14.90
CA ALA A 129 -0.57 -0.68 -15.24
C ALA A 129 0.64 -0.05 -14.51
N TYR A 130 1.36 -0.86 -13.75
CA TYR A 130 2.50 -0.37 -12.98
C TYR A 130 3.74 -0.19 -13.83
N LYS A 131 4.54 0.81 -13.47
CA LYS A 131 5.87 1.06 -14.01
C LYS A 131 6.95 0.39 -13.14
N PRO A 132 8.16 0.13 -13.68
CA PRO A 132 9.29 -0.34 -12.88
C PRO A 132 9.55 0.52 -11.64
N ALA A 133 9.68 -0.12 -10.47
CA ALA A 133 9.76 0.58 -9.19
C ALA A 133 10.97 1.51 -9.02
N HIS A 134 12.05 1.31 -9.78
CA HIS A 134 13.19 2.22 -9.79
C HIS A 134 12.84 3.62 -10.37
N MET A 135 11.77 3.73 -11.16
CA MET A 135 11.27 5.01 -11.68
C MET A 135 10.38 5.76 -10.69
N VAL A 136 9.96 5.14 -9.59
CA VAL A 136 9.07 5.77 -8.60
C VAL A 136 9.53 7.17 -8.16
N PRO A 137 10.82 7.43 -7.84
CA PRO A 137 11.27 8.78 -7.48
C PRO A 137 10.94 9.85 -8.53
N LEU A 138 10.94 9.47 -9.82
CA LEU A 138 10.57 10.32 -10.94
C LEU A 138 9.05 10.49 -11.06
N LEU A 139 8.29 9.42 -10.85
CA LEU A 139 6.83 9.40 -10.94
C LEU A 139 6.19 10.22 -9.82
N VAL A 140 6.76 10.18 -8.61
CA VAL A 140 6.25 10.91 -7.42
C VAL A 140 6.94 12.26 -7.21
N ARG A 141 7.67 12.77 -8.21
CA ARG A 141 8.51 13.98 -8.04
C ARG A 141 7.68 15.23 -7.72
N TRP A 142 6.45 15.27 -8.25
CA TRP A 142 5.49 16.37 -8.09
C TRP A 142 4.39 16.05 -7.07
N SER A 143 4.55 15.01 -6.24
CA SER A 143 3.58 14.76 -5.17
C SER A 143 3.55 15.93 -4.18
N GLY A 144 2.35 16.41 -3.88
CA GLY A 144 2.13 17.56 -3.00
C GLY A 144 1.15 18.54 -3.62
N THR A 145 1.06 19.73 -3.05
CA THR A 145 0.31 20.83 -3.63
C THR A 145 1.02 21.38 -4.86
N LEU A 146 0.25 21.83 -5.84
CA LEU A 146 0.82 22.63 -6.93
C LEU A 146 1.37 23.96 -6.38
N GLU A 147 2.45 24.46 -6.96
CA GLU A 147 2.97 25.79 -6.66
C GLU A 147 2.13 26.86 -7.37
N CYS A 148 0.96 27.14 -6.79
CA CYS A 148 0.01 28.12 -7.30
C CYS A 148 0.42 29.55 -6.93
N ARG A 149 0.15 30.51 -7.83
CA ARG A 149 0.27 31.96 -7.54
C ARG A 149 -1.12 32.60 -7.48
N PRO A 150 -1.37 33.54 -6.55
CA PRO A 150 -2.63 34.28 -6.51
C PRO A 150 -2.97 34.90 -7.87
N ASN A 151 -4.24 34.78 -8.29
CA ASN A 151 -4.77 35.28 -9.57
C ASN A 151 -4.12 34.71 -10.83
N LYS A 152 -3.45 33.55 -10.76
CA LYS A 152 -2.96 32.81 -11.93
C LYS A 152 -3.46 31.37 -11.91
N PRO A 153 -3.72 30.75 -13.08
CA PRO A 153 -3.96 29.32 -13.14
C PRO A 153 -2.81 28.52 -12.53
N CYS A 154 -3.18 27.44 -11.85
CA CYS A 154 -2.35 26.27 -11.65
C CYS A 154 -2.77 25.25 -12.72
#